data_AF-A0A3A1QQD0-F1
#
_entry.id   AF-A0A3A1QQD0-F1
#
_cell.length_a   1.000
_cell.length_b   1.000
_cell.length_c   1.000
_cell.angle_alpha   90.00
_cell.angle_beta   90.00
_cell.angle_gamma   90.00
#
_symmetry.space_group_name_H-M   'P 1'
#
loop_
_entity.id
_entity.type
_entity.pdbx_description
1 polymer ?
#
loop_
_entity_poly.entity_id
_entity_poly.type
_entity_poly.pdbx_seq_one_letter_code
_entity_poly.pdbx_strand_id
1 'polypeptide(L)'
;MTELGTRLREAREAKGYSLDDLQNMTKIQKRYLIGIEEGNYDMMPGKFYVRAFIKQYAEAVGLDPEMIFAEYPNDIPVTNTSDLPELSRVQSRKPVSAGSSKVMNIIPRILVALFVIGAIFVVWYLLPNQFGDNNQGTGDDQQESVDYSESDEVQQPEDEGAEGSEESAEEGSESGKNTDTEESEEEPEEQADEPAQEISATNVSGKETTYELKNTEDFNLEISAAGGDTWIGVYNAKDEQLLNEMLKDGNTETFDLSEGGEAFIIVGDASATTIKVNGEQINYEVSPTEVVRQDIIIRRPAQE
;
A
#
# COMPACT_ATOMS: atom_id res chain seq x y z
N MET A 1 -36.24 3.41 -17.64
CA MET A 1 -36.65 3.25 -16.23
C MET A 1 -37.39 1.93 -16.11
N THR A 2 -36.84 0.98 -15.34
CA THR A 2 -37.44 -0.34 -15.08
C THR A 2 -38.38 -0.27 -13.88
N GLU A 3 -39.19 -1.32 -13.66
CA GLU A 3 -40.04 -1.38 -12.46
C GLU A 3 -39.16 -1.47 -11.20
N LEU A 4 -38.09 -2.28 -11.26
CA LEU A 4 -37.05 -2.34 -10.24
C LEU A 4 -36.41 -0.97 -9.93
N GLY A 5 -35.99 -0.25 -10.97
CA GLY A 5 -35.34 1.05 -10.82
C GLY A 5 -36.27 2.10 -10.18
N THR A 6 -37.54 2.07 -10.57
CA THR A 6 -38.61 2.89 -9.95
C THR A 6 -38.78 2.54 -8.47
N ARG A 7 -38.89 1.24 -8.15
CA ARG A 7 -39.09 0.75 -6.78
C ARG A 7 -37.94 1.12 -5.84
N LEU A 8 -36.71 1.04 -6.32
CA LEU A 8 -35.51 1.44 -5.56
C LEU A 8 -35.48 2.95 -5.33
N ARG A 9 -35.77 3.73 -6.37
CA ARG A 9 -35.88 5.19 -6.30
C ARG A 9 -36.92 5.65 -5.29
N GLU A 10 -38.13 5.08 -5.32
CA GLU A 10 -39.19 5.38 -4.35
C GLU A 10 -38.73 5.11 -2.91
N ALA A 11 -38.03 4.00 -2.68
CA ALA A 11 -37.53 3.66 -1.35
C ALA A 11 -36.41 4.63 -0.90
N ARG A 12 -35.54 5.08 -1.80
CA ARG A 12 -34.53 6.12 -1.52
C ARG A 12 -35.20 7.45 -1.17
N GLU A 13 -36.16 7.90 -1.98
CA GLU A 13 -36.88 9.16 -1.76
C GLU A 13 -37.73 9.12 -0.49
N ALA A 14 -38.35 7.98 -0.15
CA ALA A 14 -39.07 7.77 1.11
C ALA A 14 -38.17 7.77 2.36
N LYS A 15 -36.87 7.47 2.21
CA LYS A 15 -35.85 7.65 3.25
C LYS A 15 -35.31 9.08 3.35
N GLY A 16 -35.62 9.94 2.37
CA GLY A 16 -35.09 11.30 2.26
C GLY A 16 -33.62 11.35 1.80
N TYR A 17 -33.08 10.26 1.23
CA TYR A 17 -31.69 10.21 0.78
C TYR A 17 -31.54 10.82 -0.63
N SER A 18 -30.55 11.69 -0.78
CA SER A 18 -30.04 12.05 -2.11
C SER A 18 -29.22 10.90 -2.72
N LEU A 19 -28.90 11.01 -4.00
CA LEU A 19 -27.96 10.08 -4.65
C LEU A 19 -26.54 10.21 -4.07
N ASP A 20 -26.17 11.39 -3.59
CA ASP A 20 -24.87 11.66 -2.96
C ASP A 20 -24.77 11.01 -1.58
N ASP A 21 -25.86 11.04 -0.78
CA ASP A 21 -25.95 10.29 0.47
C ASP A 21 -25.81 8.78 0.22
N LEU A 22 -26.52 8.27 -0.80
CA LEU A 22 -26.50 6.85 -1.11
C LEU A 22 -25.12 6.40 -1.67
N GLN A 23 -24.43 7.26 -2.43
CA GLN A 23 -23.02 7.06 -2.80
C GLN A 23 -22.14 6.99 -1.56
N ASN A 24 -22.32 7.93 -0.61
CA ASN A 24 -21.52 7.97 0.61
C ASN A 24 -21.75 6.75 1.52
N MET A 25 -22.97 6.21 1.55
CA MET A 25 -23.34 4.99 2.30
C MET A 25 -22.82 3.71 1.64
N THR A 26 -23.04 3.54 0.33
CA THR A 26 -22.77 2.28 -0.39
C THR A 26 -21.36 2.19 -0.98
N LYS A 27 -20.69 3.33 -1.16
CA LYS A 27 -19.45 3.51 -1.96
C LYS A 27 -19.61 3.19 -3.46
N ILE A 28 -20.84 3.06 -3.95
CA ILE A 28 -21.16 2.99 -5.38
C ILE A 28 -21.19 4.42 -5.93
N GLN A 29 -20.43 4.70 -6.99
CA GLN A 29 -20.43 6.01 -7.63
C GLN A 29 -21.83 6.40 -8.14
N LYS A 30 -22.18 7.67 -8.00
CA LYS A 30 -23.46 8.28 -8.40
C LYS A 30 -23.88 7.94 -9.83
N ARG A 31 -22.94 7.90 -10.78
CA ARG A 31 -23.18 7.50 -12.19
C ARG A 31 -23.83 6.11 -12.31
N TYR A 32 -23.43 5.16 -11.47
CA TYR A 32 -23.99 3.80 -11.45
C TYR A 32 -25.32 3.71 -10.70
N LEU A 33 -25.51 4.51 -9.65
CA LEU A 33 -26.79 4.60 -8.93
C LEU A 33 -27.90 5.15 -9.83
N ILE A 34 -27.59 6.17 -10.64
CA ILE A 34 -28.48 6.69 -11.70
C ILE A 34 -28.80 5.57 -12.70
N GLY A 35 -27.78 4.85 -13.20
CA GLY A 35 -27.97 3.71 -14.10
C GLY A 35 -28.90 2.62 -13.54
N ILE A 36 -28.88 2.35 -12.23
CA ILE A 36 -29.80 1.41 -11.57
C ILE A 36 -31.23 1.95 -11.58
N GLU A 37 -31.44 3.21 -11.18
CA GLU A 37 -32.79 3.81 -11.18
C GLU A 37 -33.38 3.89 -12.59
N GLU A 38 -32.55 4.14 -13.60
CA GLU A 38 -32.98 4.19 -15.01
C GLU A 38 -33.11 2.80 -15.67
N GLY A 39 -32.52 1.76 -15.09
CA GLY A 39 -32.37 0.43 -15.72
C GLY A 39 -31.33 0.41 -16.86
N ASN A 40 -30.47 1.43 -16.93
CA ASN A 40 -29.38 1.52 -17.90
C ASN A 40 -28.10 0.91 -17.31
N TYR A 41 -27.92 -0.39 -17.53
CA TYR A 41 -26.76 -1.14 -17.03
C TYR A 41 -25.55 -1.12 -17.95
N ASP A 42 -25.63 -0.50 -19.14
CA ASP A 42 -24.49 -0.45 -20.06
C ASP A 42 -23.42 0.56 -19.60
N MET A 43 -23.79 1.51 -18.73
CA MET A 43 -22.84 2.42 -18.06
C MET A 43 -22.10 1.78 -16.87
N MET A 44 -22.28 0.49 -16.61
CA MET A 44 -21.65 -0.22 -15.49
C MET A 44 -20.23 -0.66 -15.85
N PRO A 45 -19.29 -0.73 -14.88
CA PRO A 45 -17.90 -1.15 -15.12
C PRO A 45 -17.76 -2.67 -15.36
N GLY A 46 -18.87 -3.35 -15.68
CA GLY A 46 -18.96 -4.77 -15.95
C GLY A 46 -20.32 -5.35 -15.54
N LYS A 47 -20.89 -6.21 -16.39
CA LYS A 47 -22.20 -6.85 -16.16
C LYS A 47 -22.27 -7.71 -14.89
N PHE A 48 -21.11 -8.06 -14.32
CA PHE A 48 -20.97 -8.77 -13.05
C PHE A 48 -21.32 -7.90 -11.83
N TYR A 49 -21.11 -6.58 -11.90
CA TYR A 49 -21.32 -5.67 -10.77
C TYR A 49 -22.79 -5.29 -10.56
N VAL A 50 -23.62 -5.37 -11.61
CA VAL A 50 -25.03 -4.95 -11.59
C VAL A 50 -25.80 -5.57 -10.42
N ARG A 51 -25.74 -6.89 -10.26
CA ARG A 51 -26.43 -7.60 -9.17
C ARG A 51 -25.88 -7.22 -7.79
N ALA A 52 -24.57 -7.00 -7.65
CA ALA A 52 -23.95 -6.61 -6.39
C ALA A 52 -24.34 -5.18 -5.98
N PHE A 53 -24.38 -4.25 -6.94
CA PHE A 53 -24.78 -2.87 -6.69
C PHE A 53 -26.29 -2.74 -6.40
N ILE A 54 -27.15 -3.48 -7.10
CA ILE A 54 -28.59 -3.55 -6.78
C ILE A 54 -28.81 -4.09 -5.36
N LYS A 55 -28.04 -5.12 -4.94
CA LYS A 55 -28.08 -5.64 -3.56
C LYS A 55 -27.73 -4.57 -2.53
N GLN A 56 -26.59 -3.90 -2.70
CA GLN A 56 -26.14 -2.84 -1.79
C GLN A 56 -27.08 -1.63 -1.77
N TYR A 57 -27.67 -1.25 -2.91
CA TYR A 57 -28.70 -0.22 -2.97
C TYR A 57 -29.91 -0.65 -2.11
N ALA A 58 -30.47 -1.84 -2.35
CA ALA A 58 -31.63 -2.35 -1.61
C ALA A 58 -31.36 -2.40 -0.10
N GLU A 59 -30.21 -2.91 0.33
CA GLU A 59 -29.78 -2.93 1.74
C GLU A 59 -29.73 -1.51 2.34
N ALA A 60 -29.15 -0.53 1.62
CA ALA A 60 -29.01 0.86 2.08
C ALA A 60 -30.36 1.58 2.26
N VAL A 61 -31.35 1.29 1.40
CA VAL A 61 -32.71 1.84 1.56
C VAL A 61 -33.62 0.99 2.46
N GLY A 62 -33.12 -0.13 2.99
CA GLY A 62 -33.85 -1.01 3.91
C GLY A 62 -34.89 -1.92 3.25
N LEU A 63 -34.69 -2.27 1.98
CA LEU A 63 -35.42 -3.34 1.29
C LEU A 63 -34.68 -4.67 1.44
N ASP A 64 -35.41 -5.78 1.42
CA ASP A 64 -34.81 -7.13 1.38
C ASP A 64 -34.32 -7.45 -0.05
N PRO A 65 -33.01 -7.64 -0.29
CA PRO A 65 -32.49 -7.90 -1.62
C PRO A 65 -32.99 -9.20 -2.24
N GLU A 66 -33.21 -10.25 -1.45
CA GLU A 66 -33.62 -11.55 -1.97
C GLU A 66 -35.10 -11.50 -2.41
N MET A 67 -35.94 -10.72 -1.72
CA MET A 67 -37.30 -10.39 -2.17
C MET A 67 -37.28 -9.58 -3.47
N ILE A 68 -36.44 -8.53 -3.55
CA ILE A 68 -36.28 -7.70 -4.76
C ILE A 68 -35.83 -8.55 -5.96
N PHE A 69 -34.91 -9.49 -5.76
CA PHE A 69 -34.45 -10.41 -6.79
C PHE A 69 -35.49 -11.45 -7.21
N ALA A 70 -36.43 -11.81 -6.33
CA ALA A 70 -37.54 -12.71 -6.65
C ALA A 70 -38.70 -11.99 -7.35
N GLU A 71 -38.94 -10.72 -7.03
CA GLU A 71 -40.01 -9.89 -7.61
C GLU A 71 -39.64 -9.37 -9.01
N TYR A 72 -38.37 -9.00 -9.24
CA TYR A 72 -37.89 -8.41 -10.50
C TYR A 72 -36.83 -9.27 -11.23
N PRO A 73 -37.07 -10.56 -11.52
CA PRO A 73 -36.06 -11.45 -12.10
C PRO A 73 -35.69 -11.11 -13.55
N ASN A 74 -36.57 -10.40 -14.28
CA ASN A 74 -36.35 -10.00 -15.68
C ASN A 74 -35.60 -8.66 -15.81
N ASP A 75 -35.66 -7.81 -14.78
CA ASP A 75 -35.01 -6.48 -14.79
C ASP A 75 -33.52 -6.55 -14.43
N ILE A 76 -32.99 -7.74 -14.12
CA ILE A 76 -31.62 -7.94 -13.64
C ILE A 76 -30.86 -8.82 -14.65
N PRO A 77 -29.78 -8.32 -15.27
CA PRO A 77 -29.02 -9.10 -16.23
C PRO A 77 -28.40 -10.33 -15.55
N VAL A 78 -28.70 -11.52 -16.11
CA VAL A 78 -28.13 -12.78 -15.62
C VAL A 78 -26.62 -12.82 -15.87
N THR A 79 -25.86 -12.80 -14.78
CA THR A 79 -24.40 -12.89 -14.82
C THR A 79 -23.95 -14.32 -15.12
N ASN A 80 -23.76 -14.65 -16.40
CA ASN A 80 -23.10 -15.90 -16.78
C ASN A 80 -21.62 -15.81 -16.43
N THR A 81 -21.16 -16.66 -15.50
CA THR A 81 -19.76 -16.70 -15.02
C THR A 81 -18.81 -17.43 -15.99
N SER A 82 -19.06 -17.33 -17.29
CA SER A 82 -18.35 -18.07 -18.33
C SER A 82 -17.05 -17.40 -18.76
N ASP A 83 -17.00 -16.06 -18.69
CA ASP A 83 -15.89 -15.22 -19.19
C ASP A 83 -15.17 -14.49 -18.05
N LEU A 84 -14.83 -15.22 -16.99
CA LEU A 84 -13.76 -14.77 -16.10
C LEU A 84 -12.43 -15.16 -16.76
N PRO A 85 -11.52 -14.22 -17.09
CA PRO A 85 -10.14 -14.61 -17.35
C PRO A 85 -9.64 -15.35 -16.11
N GLU A 86 -8.93 -16.47 -16.30
CA GLU A 86 -8.23 -17.13 -15.20
C GLU A 86 -7.13 -16.18 -14.69
N LEU A 87 -7.51 -15.31 -13.76
CA LEU A 87 -6.56 -14.56 -12.94
C LEU A 87 -5.61 -15.58 -12.35
N SER A 88 -4.37 -15.56 -12.83
CA SER A 88 -3.28 -16.40 -12.36
C SER A 88 -3.14 -16.17 -10.87
N ARG A 89 -3.80 -17.05 -10.10
CA ARG A 89 -3.94 -16.91 -8.67
C ARG A 89 -2.58 -17.26 -8.09
N VAL A 90 -1.74 -16.24 -7.88
CA VAL A 90 -0.53 -16.29 -7.04
C VAL A 90 -0.86 -17.20 -5.88
N GLN A 91 -0.17 -18.34 -5.77
CA GLN A 91 -0.74 -19.52 -5.12
C GLN A 91 -1.16 -19.23 -3.67
N SER A 92 -2.45 -18.89 -3.52
CA SER A 92 -3.11 -18.74 -2.25
C SER A 92 -3.08 -20.11 -1.59
N ARG A 93 -2.15 -20.27 -0.63
CA ARG A 93 -1.85 -21.54 0.03
C ARG A 93 -3.16 -22.23 0.36
N LYS A 94 -3.40 -23.39 -0.28
CA LYS A 94 -4.66 -24.14 -0.13
C LYS A 94 -4.96 -24.27 1.37
N PRO A 95 -6.14 -23.87 1.86
CA PRO A 95 -6.52 -24.21 3.23
C PRO A 95 -6.50 -25.74 3.30
N VAL A 96 -5.63 -26.28 4.15
CA VAL A 96 -5.53 -27.73 4.36
C VAL A 96 -6.86 -28.18 4.92
N SER A 97 -7.67 -28.80 4.06
CA SER A 97 -8.91 -29.43 4.50
C SER A 97 -8.55 -30.48 5.55
N ALA A 98 -9.28 -30.48 6.66
CA ALA A 98 -9.09 -31.41 7.77
C ALA A 98 -9.55 -32.82 7.39
N GLY A 99 -8.90 -33.41 6.38
CA GLY A 99 -9.08 -34.78 5.92
C GLY A 99 -8.49 -35.74 6.94
N SER A 100 -9.35 -36.32 7.77
CA SER A 100 -9.04 -37.35 8.76
C SER A 100 -8.05 -38.39 8.24
N SER A 101 -6.85 -38.43 8.83
CA SER A 101 -5.99 -39.61 8.77
C SER A 101 -5.61 -40.03 10.19
N LYS A 102 -5.77 -41.33 10.47
CA LYS A 102 -5.54 -41.98 11.77
C LYS A 102 -4.09 -41.80 12.28
N VAL A 103 -3.19 -41.38 11.40
CA VAL A 103 -1.76 -41.13 11.59
C VAL A 103 -1.50 -40.06 12.66
N MET A 104 -2.26 -38.95 12.66
CA MET A 104 -2.00 -37.82 13.56
C MET A 104 -2.15 -38.19 15.05
N ASN A 105 -3.03 -39.15 15.36
CA ASN A 105 -3.25 -39.65 16.72
C ASN A 105 -2.27 -40.77 17.13
N ILE A 106 -1.51 -41.33 16.18
CA ILE A 106 -0.56 -42.42 16.41
C ILE A 106 0.86 -41.89 16.66
N ILE A 107 1.25 -40.81 15.97
CA ILE A 107 2.55 -40.12 16.14
C ILE A 107 2.90 -39.83 17.62
N PRO A 108 2.05 -39.14 18.43
CA PRO A 108 2.41 -38.83 19.82
C PRO A 108 2.56 -40.10 20.68
N ARG A 109 1.81 -41.17 20.37
CA ARG A 109 1.89 -42.45 21.10
C ARG A 109 3.19 -43.19 20.81
N ILE A 110 3.68 -43.13 19.56
CA ILE A 110 4.99 -43.67 19.16
C ILE A 110 6.12 -42.86 19.80
N LEU A 111 6.03 -41.52 19.82
CA LEU A 111 7.04 -40.66 20.46
C LEU A 111 7.18 -40.96 21.96
N VAL A 112 6.06 -41.10 22.69
CA VAL A 112 6.10 -41.48 24.12
C VAL A 112 6.68 -42.89 24.30
N ALA A 113 6.32 -43.86 23.46
CA ALA A 113 6.88 -45.21 23.53
C ALA A 113 8.39 -45.23 23.27
N LEU A 114 8.89 -44.50 22.26
CA LEU A 114 10.31 -44.35 21.97
C LEU A 114 11.05 -43.64 23.11
N PHE A 115 10.46 -42.60 23.70
CA PHE A 115 11.05 -41.90 24.85
C PHE A 115 11.19 -42.84 26.06
N VAL A 116 10.18 -43.65 26.37
CA VAL A 116 10.25 -44.64 27.46
C VAL A 116 11.27 -45.74 27.17
N ILE A 117 11.35 -46.26 25.94
CA ILE A 117 12.37 -47.24 25.54
C ILE A 117 13.78 -46.65 25.65
N GLY A 118 13.97 -45.40 25.21
CA GLY A 118 15.22 -44.66 25.34
C GLY A 118 15.61 -44.46 26.81
N ALA A 119 14.67 -44.06 27.66
CA ALA A 119 14.90 -43.90 29.09
C ALA A 119 15.28 -45.23 29.78
N ILE A 120 14.63 -46.35 29.43
CA ILE A 120 14.99 -47.68 29.94
C ILE A 120 16.39 -48.08 29.47
N PHE A 121 16.75 -47.81 28.21
CA PHE A 121 18.09 -48.10 27.69
C PHE A 121 19.16 -47.25 28.39
N VAL A 122 18.90 -45.96 28.62
CA VAL A 122 19.80 -45.05 29.37
C VAL A 122 19.94 -45.52 30.82
N VAL A 123 18.85 -45.90 31.49
CA VAL A 123 18.89 -46.42 32.87
C VAL A 123 19.66 -47.75 32.94
N TRP A 124 19.46 -48.66 31.98
CA TRP A 124 20.22 -49.92 31.89
C TRP A 124 21.71 -49.69 31.61
N TYR A 125 22.04 -48.73 30.74
CA TYR A 125 23.42 -48.37 30.41
C TYR A 125 24.14 -47.63 31.54
N LEU A 126 23.42 -46.84 32.34
CA LEU A 126 23.95 -46.08 33.48
C LEU A 126 23.89 -46.84 34.83
N LEU A 127 23.35 -48.06 34.86
CA LEU A 127 23.39 -48.95 36.02
C LEU A 127 24.45 -50.05 35.86
N PRO A 128 25.71 -49.81 36.26
CA PRO A 128 26.57 -50.91 36.67
C PRO A 128 25.96 -51.58 37.91
N ASN A 129 26.06 -52.91 38.01
CA ASN A 129 25.45 -53.75 39.05
C ASN A 129 25.85 -53.33 40.49
N GLN A 130 25.14 -52.37 41.09
CA GLN A 130 25.14 -52.11 42.54
C GLN A 130 23.82 -52.56 43.17
N PHE A 131 23.63 -53.88 43.21
CA PHE A 131 22.80 -54.54 44.21
C PHE A 131 23.64 -55.65 44.85
N GLY A 132 24.42 -55.24 45.86
CA GLY A 132 25.13 -56.12 46.78
C GLY A 132 24.49 -56.03 48.15
N ASP A 133 24.28 -57.18 48.78
CA ASP A 133 23.45 -57.35 49.99
C ASP A 133 24.09 -56.77 51.26
N ASN A 134 23.26 -56.42 52.26
CA ASN A 134 23.70 -55.89 53.55
C ASN A 134 24.25 -57.01 54.44
N ASN A 135 25.58 -57.09 54.65
CA ASN A 135 26.09 -57.73 55.87
C ASN A 135 27.49 -57.27 56.34
N GLN A 136 27.49 -56.56 57.47
CA GLN A 136 28.44 -56.60 58.60
C GLN A 136 29.91 -57.05 58.36
N GLY A 137 30.88 -56.14 58.53
CA GLY A 137 32.32 -56.44 58.59
C GLY A 137 33.17 -55.29 59.15
N THR A 138 33.92 -55.58 60.21
CA THR A 138 34.76 -54.66 61.03
C THR A 138 36.17 -54.36 60.48
N GLY A 139 36.76 -53.23 60.87
CA GLY A 139 38.20 -52.89 60.78
C GLY A 139 38.42 -51.45 60.27
N ASP A 140 39.03 -50.54 61.04
CA ASP A 140 40.49 -50.28 61.15
C ASP A 140 41.13 -49.78 59.82
N ASP A 141 41.95 -48.71 59.77
CA ASP A 141 42.40 -47.79 60.83
C ASP A 141 43.06 -46.50 60.25
N GLN A 142 43.22 -45.46 61.09
CA GLN A 142 44.22 -44.37 61.11
C GLN A 142 44.64 -43.52 59.86
N GLN A 143 44.57 -42.18 60.07
CA GLN A 143 45.62 -41.14 59.84
C GLN A 143 46.03 -40.76 58.39
N GLU A 144 46.52 -39.55 58.03
CA GLU A 144 46.81 -38.26 58.71
C GLU A 144 46.72 -37.11 57.63
N SER A 145 46.87 -35.79 57.82
CA SER A 145 47.22 -34.92 58.98
C SER A 145 46.56 -33.51 58.88
N VAL A 146 47.34 -32.42 58.95
CA VAL A 146 46.97 -30.98 58.91
C VAL A 146 48.15 -30.16 58.33
N ASP A 147 47.93 -28.95 57.77
CA ASP A 147 48.33 -27.65 58.37
C ASP A 147 47.99 -26.40 57.48
N TYR A 148 48.26 -25.20 57.98
CA TYR A 148 47.66 -23.87 57.69
C TYR A 148 48.44 -22.88 56.77
N SER A 149 47.74 -21.78 56.37
CA SER A 149 48.24 -20.37 56.20
C SER A 149 49.23 -20.05 55.04
N GLU A 150 49.47 -18.82 54.56
CA GLU A 150 48.85 -17.45 54.54
C GLU A 150 49.77 -16.53 53.68
N SER A 151 49.34 -15.33 53.25
CA SER A 151 50.18 -14.20 52.68
C SER A 151 50.92 -14.44 51.34
N ASP A 152 51.39 -13.46 50.55
CA ASP A 152 51.05 -12.04 50.37
C ASP A 152 51.53 -11.51 48.98
N GLU A 153 50.89 -10.42 48.52
CA GLU A 153 51.32 -9.22 47.76
C GLU A 153 52.51 -9.14 46.72
N VAL A 154 52.38 -8.13 45.83
CA VAL A 154 53.36 -7.33 45.02
C VAL A 154 54.15 -7.89 43.80
N GLN A 155 53.98 -7.30 42.59
CA GLN A 155 54.91 -6.33 41.93
C GLN A 155 54.58 -5.97 40.46
N GLN A 156 55.17 -4.84 40.01
CA GLN A 156 54.98 -4.12 38.73
C GLN A 156 56.34 -4.00 37.97
N PRO A 157 56.35 -3.82 36.64
CA PRO A 157 57.07 -2.68 35.99
C PRO A 157 56.18 -1.96 34.91
N GLU A 158 56.32 -0.66 34.56
CA GLU A 158 57.41 0.07 33.84
C GLU A 158 57.59 -0.37 32.36
N ASP A 159 57.81 0.47 31.32
CA ASP A 159 57.82 1.95 31.14
C ASP A 159 57.88 2.34 29.62
N GLU A 160 57.74 3.64 29.26
CA GLU A 160 58.00 4.39 27.99
C GLU A 160 57.40 3.83 26.65
N GLY A 161 57.05 4.58 25.58
CA GLY A 161 57.47 5.85 24.97
C GLY A 161 57.59 5.59 23.44
N ALA A 162 57.48 6.51 22.46
CA ALA A 162 57.15 7.94 22.41
C ALA A 162 56.81 8.34 20.93
N GLU A 163 56.30 9.57 20.72
CA GLU A 163 56.28 10.39 19.47
C GLU A 163 55.54 9.87 18.20
N GLY A 164 54.92 10.71 17.35
CA GLY A 164 54.69 12.16 17.32
C GLY A 164 53.36 12.47 16.58
N SER A 165 52.59 13.53 16.89
CA SER A 165 52.78 14.95 16.52
C SER A 165 52.80 15.21 15.00
N GLU A 166 52.21 16.27 14.42
CA GLU A 166 51.27 17.34 14.86
C GLU A 166 50.66 17.91 13.55
N GLU A 167 49.33 18.03 13.43
CA GLU A 167 48.51 19.24 13.59
C GLU A 167 48.34 20.18 12.37
N SER A 168 47.06 20.52 12.15
CA SER A 168 46.48 21.85 11.88
C SER A 168 46.77 22.66 10.59
N ALA A 169 45.66 23.20 10.12
CA ALA A 169 45.45 24.03 8.94
C ALA A 169 45.93 25.49 9.08
N GLU A 170 46.02 26.20 7.95
CA GLU A 170 45.33 27.51 7.82
C GLU A 170 45.07 27.89 6.34
N GLU A 171 44.40 29.03 6.13
CA GLU A 171 43.78 29.46 4.88
C GLU A 171 44.72 30.00 3.78
N GLY A 172 44.21 30.15 2.56
CA GLY A 172 44.85 30.88 1.47
C GLY A 172 43.85 31.31 0.39
N SER A 173 43.51 32.60 0.37
CA SER A 173 42.71 33.23 -0.69
C SER A 173 43.58 33.64 -1.88
N GLU A 174 43.12 33.45 -3.11
CA GLU A 174 43.59 34.28 -4.23
C GLU A 174 42.52 34.48 -5.33
N SER A 175 42.66 35.59 -6.08
CA SER A 175 41.68 36.13 -7.02
C SER A 175 42.24 36.15 -8.44
N GLY A 176 41.48 35.66 -9.43
CA GLY A 176 41.78 35.80 -10.86
C GLY A 176 40.68 36.57 -11.60
N LYS A 177 41.05 37.55 -12.44
CA LYS A 177 40.14 38.45 -13.16
C LYS A 177 40.62 38.75 -14.59
N ASN A 178 39.67 39.05 -15.49
CA ASN A 178 39.79 39.43 -16.92
C ASN A 178 40.04 38.23 -17.88
N THR A 179 39.54 38.22 -19.13
CA THR A 179 39.22 39.34 -20.06
C THR A 179 37.88 39.25 -20.80
N ASP A 180 37.42 40.40 -21.29
CA ASP A 180 36.30 40.65 -22.22
C ASP A 180 36.33 39.86 -23.55
N THR A 181 35.16 39.77 -24.21
CA THR A 181 34.92 40.29 -25.58
C THR A 181 33.41 40.30 -25.90
N GLU A 182 32.89 41.49 -26.25
CA GLU A 182 31.74 41.85 -27.13
C GLU A 182 30.49 40.92 -27.14
N GLU A 183 29.32 41.35 -26.67
CA GLU A 183 28.42 42.37 -27.27
C GLU A 183 27.75 41.88 -28.58
N SER A 184 26.51 41.40 -28.45
CA SER A 184 25.49 41.44 -29.51
C SER A 184 24.14 41.72 -28.85
N GLU A 185 23.56 42.85 -29.19
CA GLU A 185 22.20 43.24 -28.80
C GLU A 185 21.21 42.43 -29.64
N GLU A 186 20.30 41.68 -29.00
CA GLU A 186 19.05 41.27 -29.62
C GLU A 186 17.90 41.66 -28.67
N GLU A 187 17.25 42.79 -28.99
CA GLU A 187 15.94 43.15 -28.43
C GLU A 187 14.86 42.18 -28.93
N PRO A 188 13.72 42.05 -28.22
CA PRO A 188 12.94 40.81 -28.24
C PRO A 188 12.11 40.63 -29.51
N GLU A 189 12.18 39.43 -30.10
CA GLU A 189 11.15 39.00 -31.04
C GLU A 189 9.82 38.77 -30.29
N GLU A 190 8.73 39.24 -30.89
CA GLU A 190 7.43 39.38 -30.25
C GLU A 190 6.85 38.03 -29.80
N GLN A 191 6.33 38.01 -28.57
CA GLN A 191 5.49 36.92 -28.08
C GLN A 191 4.29 36.74 -29.03
N ALA A 192 4.17 35.56 -29.63
CA ALA A 192 2.85 35.04 -29.92
C ALA A 192 2.21 34.69 -28.57
N ASP A 193 1.20 35.46 -28.17
CA ASP A 193 0.31 35.11 -27.05
C ASP A 193 -0.48 33.84 -27.43
N GLU A 194 0.15 32.68 -27.29
CA GLU A 194 -0.61 31.48 -26.95
C GLU A 194 -1.35 31.75 -25.63
N PRO A 195 -2.61 31.31 -25.51
CA PRO A 195 -3.38 31.57 -24.31
C PRO A 195 -2.65 30.97 -23.11
N ALA A 196 -2.25 31.84 -22.16
CA ALA A 196 -1.68 31.39 -20.90
C ALA A 196 -2.71 30.45 -20.23
N GLN A 197 -2.33 29.18 -20.11
CA GLN A 197 -3.20 28.17 -19.51
C GLN A 197 -3.61 28.59 -18.10
N GLU A 198 -4.78 28.14 -17.67
CA GLU A 198 -5.29 28.42 -16.34
C GLU A 198 -5.66 27.11 -15.66
N ILE A 199 -4.93 26.74 -14.61
CA ILE A 199 -5.24 25.59 -13.76
C ILE A 199 -5.68 26.03 -12.37
N SER A 200 -6.88 25.61 -11.95
CA SER A 200 -7.47 26.03 -10.66
C SER A 200 -8.28 24.91 -10.01
N ALA A 201 -8.22 24.82 -8.69
CA ALA A 201 -9.01 23.85 -7.92
C ALA A 201 -10.49 24.27 -7.85
N THR A 202 -11.40 23.38 -8.22
CA THR A 202 -12.84 23.62 -8.21
C THR A 202 -13.59 22.79 -7.16
N ASN A 203 -12.98 21.72 -6.64
CA ASN A 203 -13.53 20.97 -5.53
C ASN A 203 -12.42 20.36 -4.65
N VAL A 204 -12.62 20.41 -3.33
CA VAL A 204 -11.76 19.75 -2.33
C VAL A 204 -12.66 18.95 -1.39
N SER A 205 -12.42 17.65 -1.26
CA SER A 205 -13.25 16.73 -0.47
C SER A 205 -12.38 15.68 0.24
N GLY A 206 -11.95 16.02 1.46
CA GLY A 206 -11.14 15.15 2.32
C GLY A 206 -9.73 14.93 1.79
N LYS A 207 -9.54 13.90 0.95
CA LYS A 207 -8.28 13.57 0.27
C LYS A 207 -8.33 13.76 -1.24
N GLU A 208 -9.51 14.07 -1.78
CA GLU A 208 -9.77 14.22 -3.21
C GLU A 208 -9.76 15.71 -3.57
N THR A 209 -9.03 16.09 -4.62
CA THR A 209 -9.05 17.46 -5.16
C THR A 209 -9.29 17.40 -6.67
N THR A 210 -10.22 18.22 -7.17
CA THR A 210 -10.49 18.39 -8.60
C THR A 210 -9.96 19.74 -9.08
N TYR A 211 -9.16 19.73 -10.14
CA TYR A 211 -8.68 20.90 -10.86
C TYR A 211 -9.34 20.99 -12.24
N GLU A 212 -9.63 22.20 -12.69
CA GLU A 212 -9.96 22.50 -14.08
C GLU A 212 -8.77 23.14 -14.79
N LEU A 213 -8.42 22.62 -15.96
CA LEU A 213 -7.40 23.12 -16.88
C LEU A 213 -8.11 23.83 -18.04
N LYS A 214 -7.91 25.13 -18.18
CA LYS A 214 -8.54 25.99 -19.20
C LYS A 214 -7.50 26.64 -20.08
N ASN A 215 -7.97 27.25 -21.16
CA ASN A 215 -7.17 28.09 -22.04
C ASN A 215 -6.01 27.33 -22.73
N THR A 216 -6.14 26.01 -22.91
CA THR A 216 -5.18 25.18 -23.67
C THR A 216 -5.87 23.99 -24.35
N GLU A 217 -5.26 23.48 -25.43
CA GLU A 217 -5.63 22.21 -26.07
C GLU A 217 -4.77 21.04 -25.55
N ASP A 218 -3.55 21.32 -25.12
CA ASP A 218 -2.58 20.33 -24.62
C ASP A 218 -2.90 19.88 -23.20
N PHE A 219 -2.64 18.62 -22.92
CA PHE A 219 -2.68 18.06 -21.57
C PHE A 219 -1.53 17.06 -21.37
N ASN A 220 -0.32 17.60 -21.21
CA ASN A 220 0.87 16.87 -20.83
C ASN A 220 1.00 16.85 -19.31
N LEU A 221 0.78 15.69 -18.70
CA LEU A 221 0.92 15.46 -17.27
C LEU A 221 2.33 14.94 -16.95
N GLU A 222 3.06 15.64 -16.08
CA GLU A 222 4.36 15.21 -15.56
C GLU A 222 4.23 14.90 -14.06
N ILE A 223 4.71 13.74 -13.61
CA ILE A 223 4.73 13.35 -12.19
C ILE A 223 6.15 12.94 -11.81
N SER A 224 6.71 13.62 -10.81
CA SER A 224 8.06 13.36 -10.28
C SER A 224 8.01 12.91 -8.83
N ALA A 225 8.80 11.91 -8.48
CA ALA A 225 9.13 11.60 -7.09
C ALA A 225 10.28 12.50 -6.64
N ALA A 226 10.07 13.27 -5.57
CA ALA A 226 11.02 14.26 -5.08
C ALA A 226 11.01 14.32 -3.54
N GLY A 227 12.03 13.74 -2.92
CA GLY A 227 12.17 13.63 -1.47
C GLY A 227 11.80 12.25 -0.90
N GLY A 228 11.53 11.26 -1.75
CA GLY A 228 11.20 9.90 -1.33
C GLY A 228 10.56 9.02 -2.41
N ASP A 229 10.46 7.72 -2.12
CA ASP A 229 9.69 6.77 -2.93
C ASP A 229 8.18 7.00 -2.72
N THR A 230 7.41 7.04 -3.81
CA THR A 230 5.96 7.31 -3.77
C THR A 230 5.19 6.37 -4.69
N TRP A 231 4.03 5.87 -4.25
CA TRP A 231 3.17 5.06 -5.11
C TRP A 231 2.34 5.97 -6.01
N ILE A 232 2.47 5.84 -7.33
CA ILE A 232 1.71 6.62 -8.30
C ILE A 232 0.80 5.69 -9.11
N GLY A 233 -0.50 5.99 -9.09
CA GLY A 233 -1.48 5.47 -10.05
C GLY A 233 -1.95 6.59 -10.97
N VAL A 234 -2.03 6.35 -12.28
CA VAL A 234 -2.56 7.29 -13.28
C VAL A 234 -3.55 6.56 -14.17
N TYR A 235 -4.72 7.15 -14.36
CA TYR A 235 -5.81 6.63 -15.18
C TYR A 235 -6.38 7.74 -16.06
N ASN A 236 -6.85 7.40 -17.26
CA ASN A 236 -7.51 8.36 -18.16
C ASN A 236 -9.05 8.38 -17.98
N ALA A 237 -9.73 9.25 -18.74
CA ALA A 237 -11.19 9.38 -18.79
C ALA A 237 -12.00 8.07 -19.02
N LYS A 238 -11.37 7.02 -19.56
CA LYS A 238 -11.99 5.71 -19.84
C LYS A 238 -11.77 4.68 -18.72
N ASP A 239 -11.24 5.12 -17.57
CA ASP A 239 -10.75 4.27 -16.49
C ASP A 239 -9.59 3.32 -16.92
N GLU A 240 -8.90 3.62 -18.04
CA GLU A 240 -7.71 2.85 -18.49
C GLU A 240 -6.48 3.25 -17.67
N GLN A 241 -5.77 2.25 -17.12
CA GLN A 241 -4.57 2.45 -16.30
C GLN A 241 -3.36 2.77 -17.18
N LEU A 242 -2.78 3.97 -17.00
CA LEU A 242 -1.55 4.41 -17.67
C LEU A 242 -0.30 4.07 -16.84
N LEU A 243 -0.36 4.24 -15.51
CA LEU A 243 0.70 3.89 -14.55
C LEU A 243 0.06 3.35 -13.26
N ASN A 244 0.71 2.42 -12.57
CA ASN A 244 0.28 1.96 -11.24
C ASN A 244 1.42 1.20 -10.51
N GLU A 245 2.42 1.95 -10.05
CA GLU A 245 3.61 1.38 -9.42
C GLU A 245 4.29 2.33 -8.42
N MET A 246 5.40 1.87 -7.82
CA MET A 246 6.21 2.67 -6.90
C MET A 246 7.27 3.46 -7.68
N LEU A 247 7.03 4.75 -7.87
CA LEU A 247 8.00 5.68 -8.45
C LEU A 247 9.13 5.92 -7.43
N LYS A 248 10.38 5.77 -7.89
CA LYS A 248 11.59 5.95 -7.06
C LYS A 248 12.00 7.41 -7.02
N ASP A 249 12.54 7.85 -5.88
CA ASP A 249 13.03 9.22 -5.70
C ASP A 249 13.96 9.65 -6.85
N GLY A 250 13.68 10.82 -7.42
CA GLY A 250 14.37 11.37 -8.60
C GLY A 250 13.83 10.92 -9.96
N ASN A 251 12.97 9.89 -10.03
CA ASN A 251 12.33 9.49 -11.29
C ASN A 251 11.13 10.40 -11.62
N THR A 252 10.83 10.52 -12.92
CA THR A 252 9.72 11.29 -13.47
C THR A 252 9.05 10.51 -14.60
N GLU A 253 7.73 10.49 -14.62
CA GLU A 253 6.91 9.91 -15.69
C GLU A 253 6.05 10.99 -16.35
N THR A 254 5.75 10.83 -17.64
CA THR A 254 5.03 11.82 -18.45
C THR A 254 3.95 11.17 -19.31
N PHE A 255 2.78 11.79 -19.38
CA PHE A 255 1.60 11.29 -20.10
C PHE A 255 0.95 12.39 -20.94
N ASP A 256 0.75 12.13 -22.22
CA ASP A 256 -0.13 12.94 -23.06
C ASP A 256 -1.58 12.45 -22.90
N LEU A 257 -2.44 13.33 -22.42
CA LEU A 257 -3.85 13.10 -22.13
C LEU A 257 -4.76 14.01 -22.98
N SER A 258 -4.21 14.66 -24.01
CA SER A 258 -4.89 15.70 -24.80
C SER A 258 -6.15 15.17 -25.49
N GLU A 259 -6.13 13.93 -26.00
CA GLU A 259 -7.32 13.26 -26.58
C GLU A 259 -8.41 12.93 -25.55
N GLY A 260 -8.04 12.72 -24.28
CA GLY A 260 -8.95 12.25 -23.22
C GLY A 260 -9.55 13.37 -22.37
N GLY A 261 -8.82 14.47 -22.18
CA GLY A 261 -9.26 15.63 -21.41
C GLY A 261 -9.44 15.41 -19.90
N GLU A 262 -9.28 14.20 -19.37
CA GLU A 262 -9.38 13.91 -17.93
C GLU A 262 -8.31 12.92 -17.48
N ALA A 263 -7.67 13.24 -16.35
CA ALA A 263 -6.73 12.38 -15.63
C ALA A 263 -7.21 12.16 -14.20
N PHE A 264 -7.15 10.92 -13.74
CA PHE A 264 -7.32 10.52 -12.35
C PHE A 264 -6.00 9.98 -11.81
N ILE A 265 -5.46 10.64 -10.78
CA ILE A 265 -4.12 10.41 -10.25
C ILE A 265 -4.25 10.01 -8.78
N ILE A 266 -3.68 8.87 -8.41
CA ILE A 266 -3.54 8.42 -7.02
C ILE A 266 -2.10 8.68 -6.59
N VAL A 267 -1.92 9.55 -5.60
CA VAL A 267 -0.62 9.86 -5.00
C VAL A 267 -0.51 9.17 -3.64
N GLY A 268 0.49 8.31 -3.50
CA GLY A 268 0.78 7.56 -2.28
C GLY A 268 1.32 8.44 -1.15
N ASP A 269 2.33 9.25 -1.47
CA ASP A 269 2.92 10.26 -0.58
C ASP A 269 3.03 11.60 -1.31
N ALA A 270 2.06 12.49 -1.05
CA ALA A 270 2.00 13.83 -1.61
C ALA A 270 3.12 14.75 -1.12
N SER A 271 3.82 14.41 -0.02
CA SER A 271 4.96 15.19 0.46
C SER A 271 6.25 14.89 -0.32
N ALA A 272 6.29 13.72 -0.98
CA ALA A 272 7.37 13.26 -1.84
C ALA A 272 7.01 13.26 -3.35
N THR A 273 5.92 13.94 -3.76
CA THR A 273 5.44 13.92 -5.14
C THR A 273 5.24 15.35 -5.67
N THR A 274 5.77 15.63 -6.85
CA THR A 274 5.47 16.85 -7.62
C THR A 274 4.64 16.49 -8.84
N ILE A 275 3.62 17.29 -9.14
CA ILE A 275 2.78 17.15 -10.33
C ILE A 275 2.85 18.45 -11.13
N LYS A 276 3.08 18.35 -12.45
CA LYS A 276 2.98 19.48 -13.38
C LYS A 276 2.03 19.16 -14.53
N VAL A 277 1.42 20.20 -15.08
CA VAL A 277 0.55 20.15 -16.26
C VAL A 277 1.07 21.17 -17.27
N ASN A 278 1.47 20.69 -18.45
CA ASN A 278 2.15 21.45 -19.50
C ASN A 278 3.35 22.26 -18.96
N GLY A 279 4.11 21.69 -18.02
CA GLY A 279 5.27 22.32 -17.38
C GLY A 279 4.96 23.20 -16.16
N GLU A 280 3.71 23.56 -15.91
CA GLU A 280 3.31 24.33 -14.72
C GLU A 280 2.99 23.42 -13.53
N GLN A 281 3.62 23.67 -12.38
CA GLN A 281 3.42 22.87 -11.18
C GLN A 281 2.10 23.22 -10.47
N ILE A 282 1.29 22.20 -10.16
CA ILE A 282 0.10 22.38 -9.32
C ILE A 282 0.45 22.33 -7.82
N ASN A 283 -0.31 23.08 -7.02
CA ASN A 283 -0.21 23.07 -5.56
C ASN A 283 -1.28 22.14 -4.97
N TYR A 284 -0.93 21.34 -3.96
CA TYR A 284 -1.92 20.56 -3.22
C TYR A 284 -2.79 21.46 -2.33
N GLU A 285 -4.11 21.47 -2.57
CA GLU A 285 -5.08 22.19 -1.71
C GLU A 285 -5.22 21.61 -0.30
N VAL A 286 -4.89 20.33 -0.13
CA VAL A 286 -4.84 19.66 1.18
C VAL A 286 -3.37 19.51 1.57
N SER A 287 -3.01 19.89 2.79
CA SER A 287 -1.62 19.80 3.25
C SER A 287 -1.09 18.36 3.17
N PRO A 288 0.01 18.09 2.45
CA PRO A 288 0.61 16.76 2.40
C PRO A 288 1.03 16.18 3.75
N THR A 289 1.26 17.03 4.75
CA THR A 289 1.59 16.59 6.13
C THR A 289 0.35 16.19 6.94
N GLU A 290 -0.85 16.62 6.55
CA GLU A 290 -2.11 16.24 7.18
C GLU A 290 -2.75 15.04 6.47
N VAL A 291 -2.68 15.02 5.14
CA VAL A 291 -3.20 13.93 4.30
C VAL A 291 -2.11 13.51 3.31
N VAL A 292 -1.37 12.47 3.70
CA VAL A 292 -0.23 11.92 2.94
C VAL A 292 -0.67 11.34 1.59
N ARG A 293 -1.73 10.52 1.57
CA ARG A 293 -2.26 9.93 0.33
C ARG A 293 -3.39 10.79 -0.23
N GLN A 294 -3.17 11.41 -1.39
CA GLN A 294 -4.16 12.27 -2.06
C GLN A 294 -4.62 11.68 -3.39
N ASP A 295 -5.87 11.92 -3.75
CA ASP A 295 -6.45 11.57 -5.05
C ASP A 295 -6.69 12.88 -5.82
N ILE A 296 -6.09 13.02 -7.00
CA ILE A 296 -6.11 14.26 -7.78
C ILE A 296 -6.83 14.00 -9.10
N ILE A 297 -7.84 14.81 -9.40
CA ILE A 297 -8.61 14.77 -10.65
C ILE A 297 -8.29 16.04 -11.42
N ILE A 298 -7.88 15.95 -12.68
CA ILE A 298 -7.59 17.11 -13.52
C ILE A 298 -8.44 16.99 -14.79
N ARG A 299 -9.26 18.01 -15.06
CA ARG A 299 -10.21 18.06 -16.18
C ARG A 299 -9.95 19.25 -17.08
N ARG A 300 -9.75 18.99 -18.36
CA ARG A 300 -9.75 19.97 -19.45
C ARG A 300 -11.15 19.94 -20.10
N PRO A 301 -12.10 20.81 -19.72
CA PRO A 301 -13.39 20.87 -20.39
C PRO A 301 -13.22 21.15 -21.88
N ALA A 302 -14.17 20.65 -22.69
CA ALA A 302 -14.24 21.04 -24.09
C ALA A 302 -14.42 22.56 -24.20
N GLN A 303 -13.63 23.22 -25.04
CA GLN A 303 -13.78 24.64 -25.32
C GLN A 303 -15.03 24.83 -26.22
N GLU A 304 -15.87 25.81 -25.88
CA GLU A 304 -17.11 26.14 -26.62
C GLU A 304 -16.85 26.99 -27.88
#